data_AF-A0A3D8I2C2-F1
#
_entry.id   AF-A0A3D8I2C2-F1
#
_cell.length_a   1.000
_cell.length_b   1.000
_cell.length_c   1.000
_cell.angle_alpha   90.00
_cell.angle_beta   90.00
_cell.angle_gamma   90.00
#
_symmetry.space_group_name_H-M   'P 1'
#
loop_
_entity.id
_entity.type
_entity.pdbx_description
1 polymer ?
#
loop_
_entity_poly.entity_id
_entity_poly.type
_entity_poly.pdbx_seq_one_letter_code
_entity_poly.pdbx_strand_id
1 'polypeptide(L)'
;MNIKITATCGDKSVSVECKRPSWESVRKAYEKINKIYKEGKPQGAEAVFKKIGGEPYKEFLNNEQIIKKQNTDGIAIEDIRRYTLNSCALRMSYALNYSYLPTMQYLIKNQKLPNDTGKLKFENKRWFGADENLYYLSIYGIRNFLTLNWGNSDKPHNLRTFKNESEVKEFYDTKFSKFDKNGIVVMKINGWSDAGGHTTLWNGDKKQFEDFEISKNYLNGEYGVVDFQFWEL
;
A
#
# COMPACT_ATOMS: atom_id res chain seq x y z
N MET A 1 15.57 10.69 8.87
CA MET A 1 16.91 11.18 8.48
C MET A 1 17.13 10.74 7.05
N ASN A 2 17.18 11.68 6.10
CA ASN A 2 17.35 11.36 4.68
C ASN A 2 18.84 11.32 4.33
N ILE A 3 19.24 10.46 3.40
CA ILE A 3 20.65 10.35 2.99
C ILE A 3 20.91 11.43 1.95
N LYS A 4 21.90 12.29 2.19
CA LYS A 4 22.34 13.30 1.22
C LYS A 4 23.65 12.81 0.59
N ILE A 5 23.60 12.49 -0.69
CA ILE A 5 24.78 12.17 -1.51
C ILE A 5 25.24 13.46 -2.15
N THR A 6 26.48 13.87 -1.89
CA THR A 6 27.07 15.10 -2.45
C THR A 6 28.21 14.73 -3.38
N ALA A 7 28.11 15.15 -4.64
CA ALA A 7 29.20 15.10 -5.61
C ALA A 7 29.87 16.48 -5.68
N THR A 8 31.20 16.50 -5.58
CA THR A 8 32.01 17.73 -5.61
C THR A 8 33.02 17.69 -6.76
N CYS A 9 33.18 18.79 -7.49
CA CYS A 9 34.21 18.98 -8.51
C CYS A 9 34.77 20.40 -8.40
N GLY A 10 35.99 20.53 -7.88
CA GLY A 10 36.58 21.82 -7.53
C GLY A 10 35.75 22.53 -6.46
N ASP A 11 35.34 23.75 -6.75
CA ASP A 11 34.48 24.61 -5.93
C ASP A 11 32.97 24.33 -6.09
N LYS A 12 32.59 23.43 -7.00
CA LYS A 12 31.18 23.09 -7.26
C LYS A 12 30.77 21.88 -6.47
N SER A 13 29.55 21.91 -5.93
CA SER A 13 28.91 20.75 -5.31
C SER A 13 27.46 20.60 -5.76
N VAL A 14 27.04 19.36 -6.00
CA VAL A 14 25.65 18.98 -6.24
C VAL A 14 25.28 17.94 -5.21
N SER A 15 24.11 18.09 -4.59
CA SER A 15 23.62 17.12 -3.60
C SER A 15 22.28 16.55 -4.01
N VAL A 16 22.12 15.25 -3.86
CA VAL A 16 20.88 14.52 -4.07
C VAL A 16 20.46 13.88 -2.75
N GLU A 17 19.19 14.05 -2.39
CA GLU A 17 18.61 13.47 -1.20
C GLU A 17 17.87 12.17 -1.56
N CYS A 18 18.34 11.04 -1.03
CA CYS A 18 17.67 9.74 -1.15
C CYS A 18 16.59 9.65 -0.06
N LYS A 19 15.33 9.72 -0.52
CA LYS A 19 14.13 9.71 0.34
C LYS A 19 13.42 8.36 0.37
N ARG A 20 13.68 7.51 -0.63
CA ARG A 20 12.94 6.28 -0.90
C ARG A 20 13.86 5.07 -0.82
N PRO A 21 13.40 3.95 -0.23
CA PRO A 21 14.15 2.69 -0.25
C PRO A 21 14.34 2.20 -1.69
N SER A 22 15.31 1.33 -1.93
CA SER A 22 15.48 0.72 -3.25
C SER A 22 14.33 -0.22 -3.58
N TRP A 23 13.96 -0.27 -4.86
CA TRP A 23 13.03 -1.26 -5.42
C TRP A 23 13.29 -2.68 -4.89
N GLU A 24 14.53 -3.16 -5.01
CA GLU A 24 14.90 -4.53 -4.64
C GLU A 24 14.60 -4.82 -3.17
N SER A 25 14.87 -3.86 -2.28
CA SER A 25 14.61 -4.05 -0.86
C SER A 25 13.12 -4.09 -0.53
N VAL A 26 12.31 -3.21 -1.14
CA VAL A 26 10.85 -3.19 -0.91
C VAL A 26 10.23 -4.46 -1.49
N ARG A 27 10.62 -4.83 -2.71
CA ARG A 27 10.11 -6.02 -3.40
C ARG A 27 10.41 -7.29 -2.61
N LYS A 28 11.65 -7.48 -2.15
CA LYS A 28 12.02 -8.64 -1.32
C LYS A 28 11.19 -8.76 -0.05
N ALA A 29 10.93 -7.65 0.63
CA ALA A 29 10.08 -7.64 1.81
C ALA A 29 8.60 -7.93 1.47
N TYR A 30 8.10 -7.40 0.34
CA TYR A 30 6.75 -7.65 -0.15
C TYR A 30 6.54 -9.12 -0.58
N GLU A 31 7.51 -9.72 -1.29
CA GLU A 31 7.51 -11.13 -1.67
C GLU A 31 7.44 -12.04 -0.43
N LYS A 32 8.19 -11.70 0.63
CA LYS A 32 8.18 -12.45 1.90
C LYS A 32 6.80 -12.47 2.55
N ILE A 33 6.09 -11.33 2.61
CA ILE A 33 4.75 -11.29 3.22
C ILE A 33 3.67 -11.85 2.29
N ASN A 34 3.83 -11.72 0.97
CA ASN A 34 2.97 -12.38 -0.03
C ASN A 34 3.08 -13.91 0.06
N LYS A 35 4.26 -14.46 0.35
CA LYS A 35 4.43 -15.90 0.58
C LYS A 35 3.57 -16.38 1.76
N ILE A 36 3.55 -15.65 2.87
CA ILE A 36 2.69 -15.95 4.02
C ILE A 36 1.21 -15.95 3.63
N TYR A 37 0.77 -14.97 2.84
CA TYR A 37 -0.61 -14.95 2.34
C TYR A 37 -0.93 -16.19 1.51
N LYS A 38 -0.04 -16.57 0.59
CA LYS A 38 -0.25 -17.73 -0.30
C LYS A 38 -0.31 -19.05 0.46
N GLU A 39 0.61 -19.25 1.40
CA GLU A 39 0.67 -20.45 2.25
C GLU A 39 -0.53 -20.54 3.22
N GLY A 40 -1.10 -19.39 3.59
CA GLY A 40 -2.29 -19.32 4.45
C GLY A 40 -3.63 -19.52 3.74
N LYS A 41 -3.66 -19.77 2.42
CA LYS A 41 -4.93 -19.93 1.68
C LYS A 41 -5.73 -21.13 2.24
N PRO A 42 -7.07 -21.00 2.38
CA PRO A 42 -7.89 -19.88 1.92
C PRO A 42 -7.90 -18.65 2.86
N GLN A 43 -7.43 -18.74 4.10
CA GLN A 43 -7.35 -17.64 5.08
C GLN A 43 -6.07 -16.78 4.95
N GLY A 44 -5.66 -16.46 3.71
CA GLY A 44 -4.39 -15.76 3.45
C GLY A 44 -4.28 -14.40 4.15
N ALA A 45 -5.38 -13.65 4.22
CA ALA A 45 -5.40 -12.37 4.94
C ALA A 45 -5.16 -12.58 6.45
N GLU A 46 -5.88 -13.49 7.08
CA GLU A 46 -5.68 -13.84 8.50
C GLU A 46 -4.24 -14.25 8.77
N ALA A 47 -3.64 -15.06 7.90
CA ALA A 47 -2.26 -15.49 8.05
C ALA A 47 -1.28 -14.31 8.09
N VAL A 48 -1.51 -13.29 7.25
CA VAL A 48 -0.72 -12.03 7.28
C VAL A 48 -0.97 -11.27 8.58
N PHE A 49 -2.23 -11.07 8.98
CA PHE A 49 -2.55 -10.38 10.24
C PHE A 49 -1.92 -11.08 11.44
N LYS A 50 -2.05 -12.40 11.53
CA LYS A 50 -1.47 -13.24 12.57
C LYS A 50 0.06 -13.18 12.57
N LYS A 51 0.69 -13.12 11.39
CA LYS A 51 2.15 -12.99 11.26
C LYS A 51 2.67 -11.66 11.82
N ILE A 52 1.95 -10.57 11.58
CA ILE A 52 2.29 -9.25 12.15
C ILE A 52 1.95 -9.17 13.64
N GLY A 53 0.86 -9.82 14.05
CA GLY A 53 0.40 -9.85 15.44
C GLY A 53 -0.02 -8.46 15.94
N GLY A 54 0.07 -8.26 17.26
CA GLY A 54 -0.18 -6.96 17.89
C GLY A 54 -1.61 -6.45 17.71
N GLU A 55 -1.75 -5.13 17.61
CA GLU A 55 -3.02 -4.48 17.38
C GLU A 55 -3.65 -4.79 16.00
N PRO A 56 -2.89 -4.93 14.88
CA PRO A 56 -3.45 -5.39 13.61
C PRO A 56 -4.23 -6.68 13.73
N TYR A 57 -3.68 -7.71 14.40
CA TYR A 57 -4.38 -8.99 14.51
C TYR A 57 -5.59 -8.93 15.44
N LYS A 58 -5.50 -8.17 16.54
CA LYS A 58 -6.66 -7.92 17.42
C LYS A 58 -7.79 -7.25 16.65
N GLU A 59 -7.46 -6.27 15.81
CA GLU A 59 -8.44 -5.59 14.97
C GLU A 59 -9.09 -6.55 13.97
N PHE A 60 -8.30 -7.41 13.32
CA PHE A 60 -8.83 -8.45 12.44
C PHE A 60 -9.84 -9.36 13.17
N LEU A 61 -9.49 -9.87 14.36
CA LEU A 61 -10.36 -10.72 15.16
C LEU A 61 -11.65 -10.02 15.59
N ASN A 62 -11.57 -8.74 15.98
CA ASN A 62 -12.75 -7.95 16.35
C ASN A 62 -13.71 -7.80 15.16
N ASN A 63 -13.18 -7.53 13.96
CA ASN A 63 -14.01 -7.40 12.76
C ASN A 63 -14.64 -8.74 12.34
N GLU A 64 -13.91 -9.86 12.45
CA GLU A 64 -14.47 -11.20 12.23
C GLU A 64 -15.62 -11.52 13.19
N GLN A 65 -15.50 -11.16 14.47
CA GLN A 65 -16.56 -11.34 15.46
C GLN A 65 -17.80 -10.50 15.13
N ILE A 66 -17.61 -9.25 14.71
CA ILE A 66 -18.69 -8.36 14.31
C ILE A 66 -19.45 -8.96 13.11
N ILE A 67 -18.74 -9.50 12.11
CA ILE A 67 -19.36 -10.10 10.92
C ILE A 67 -20.16 -11.35 11.28
N LYS A 68 -19.62 -12.22 12.15
CA LYS A 68 -20.35 -13.40 12.63
C LYS A 68 -21.64 -13.01 13.33
N LYS A 69 -21.61 -11.96 14.15
CA LYS A 69 -22.79 -11.41 14.81
C LYS A 69 -23.78 -10.84 13.80
N GLN A 70 -23.34 -10.04 12.82
CA GLN A 70 -24.21 -9.53 11.75
C GLN A 70 -24.95 -10.63 11.00
N ASN A 71 -24.24 -11.70 10.62
CA ASN A 71 -24.83 -12.82 9.90
C ASN A 71 -25.87 -13.57 10.76
N THR A 72 -25.69 -13.57 12.08
CA THR A 72 -26.65 -14.17 13.03
C THR A 72 -27.87 -13.27 13.23
N ASP A 73 -27.65 -11.96 13.30
CA ASP A 73 -28.67 -10.95 13.65
C ASP A 73 -29.41 -10.38 12.42
N GLY A 74 -29.04 -10.78 11.19
CA GLY A 74 -29.65 -10.29 9.96
C GLY A 74 -29.36 -8.82 9.62
N ILE A 75 -28.26 -8.26 10.14
CA ILE A 75 -27.87 -6.85 9.94
C ILE A 75 -27.29 -6.67 8.52
N ALA A 76 -27.70 -5.62 7.82
CA ALA A 76 -27.21 -5.30 6.49
C ALA A 76 -25.70 -5.01 6.48
N ILE A 77 -25.02 -5.42 5.41
CA ILE A 77 -23.55 -5.30 5.26
C ILE A 77 -23.11 -3.84 5.21
N GLU A 78 -23.95 -2.96 4.67
CA GLU A 78 -23.67 -1.53 4.46
C GLU A 78 -23.52 -0.72 5.76
N ASP A 79 -24.00 -1.25 6.88
CA ASP A 79 -23.96 -0.58 8.19
C ASP A 79 -22.59 -0.69 8.89
N ILE A 80 -21.69 -1.57 8.42
CA ILE A 80 -20.38 -1.80 9.05
C ILE A 80 -19.26 -1.79 7.99
N ARG A 81 -18.42 -0.75 8.05
CA ARG A 81 -17.22 -0.62 7.21
C ARG A 81 -16.15 -1.63 7.62
N ARG A 82 -15.76 -2.54 6.70
CA ARG A 82 -14.87 -3.70 6.95
C ARG A 82 -13.40 -3.47 6.53
N TYR A 83 -12.92 -2.22 6.60
CA TYR A 83 -11.65 -1.77 6.00
C TYR A 83 -10.36 -2.47 6.46
N THR A 84 -10.45 -3.35 7.45
CA THR A 84 -9.32 -3.98 8.15
C THR A 84 -9.22 -5.48 7.89
N LEU A 85 -10.04 -6.04 6.99
CA LEU A 85 -9.97 -7.46 6.61
C LEU A 85 -9.09 -7.70 5.38
N ASN A 86 -8.91 -6.68 4.54
CA ASN A 86 -8.02 -6.77 3.40
C ASN A 86 -6.56 -6.51 3.85
N SER A 87 -5.66 -7.44 3.52
CA SER A 87 -4.26 -7.35 3.91
C SER A 87 -3.40 -6.46 3.00
N CYS A 88 -3.91 -5.90 1.89
CA CYS A 88 -3.08 -5.19 0.89
C CYS A 88 -2.23 -4.05 1.49
N ALA A 89 -2.85 -3.17 2.28
CA ALA A 89 -2.15 -2.07 2.94
C ALA A 89 -1.23 -2.56 4.07
N LEU A 90 -1.60 -3.64 4.76
CA LEU A 90 -0.75 -4.25 5.79
C LEU A 90 0.51 -4.87 5.17
N ARG A 91 0.38 -5.57 4.04
CA ARG A 91 1.50 -6.13 3.26
C ARG A 91 2.44 -5.04 2.76
N MET A 92 1.90 -3.93 2.25
CA MET A 92 2.70 -2.77 1.85
C MET A 92 3.39 -2.11 3.06
N SER A 93 2.68 -1.96 4.18
CA SER A 93 3.27 -1.43 5.43
C SER A 93 4.44 -2.29 5.92
N TYR A 94 4.29 -3.61 5.85
CA TYR A 94 5.38 -4.54 6.13
C TYR A 94 6.55 -4.33 5.18
N ALA A 95 6.30 -4.25 3.88
CA ALA A 95 7.35 -4.05 2.89
C ALA A 95 8.13 -2.74 3.13
N LEU A 96 7.45 -1.65 3.48
CA LEU A 96 8.08 -0.39 3.83
C LEU A 96 8.91 -0.50 5.12
N ASN A 97 8.37 -1.12 6.19
CA ASN A 97 9.10 -1.27 7.45
C ASN A 97 10.35 -2.16 7.33
N TYR A 98 10.29 -3.18 6.49
CA TYR A 98 11.37 -4.15 6.30
C TYR A 98 12.18 -3.89 5.03
N SER A 99 12.01 -2.70 4.43
CA SER A 99 12.90 -2.18 3.40
C SER A 99 14.04 -1.38 4.02
N TYR A 100 15.18 -1.38 3.33
CA TYR A 100 16.41 -0.73 3.78
C TYR A 100 16.60 0.58 3.03
N LEU A 101 16.70 1.66 3.79
CA LEU A 101 17.58 2.78 3.45
C LEU A 101 18.90 2.55 4.22
N PRO A 102 20.08 2.83 3.64
CA PRO A 102 21.37 2.59 4.30
C PRO A 102 21.48 3.10 5.76
N THR A 103 20.71 4.12 6.14
CA THR A 103 20.69 4.69 7.49
C THR A 103 19.35 4.53 8.23
N MET A 104 18.36 3.85 7.65
CA MET A 104 17.02 3.72 8.23
C MET A 104 16.37 2.38 7.88
N GLN A 105 16.03 1.64 8.94
CA GLN A 105 15.05 0.56 8.90
C GLN A 105 13.72 1.07 9.48
N TYR A 106 12.63 0.33 9.30
CA TYR A 106 11.33 0.65 9.89
C TYR A 106 10.81 2.02 9.45
N LEU A 107 10.73 2.22 8.13
CA LEU A 107 10.43 3.52 7.52
C LEU A 107 9.19 4.19 8.12
N ILE A 108 8.12 3.44 8.39
CA ILE A 108 6.88 4.02 8.92
C ILE A 108 7.06 4.52 10.36
N LYS A 109 7.87 3.82 11.16
CA LYS A 109 8.17 4.21 12.54
C LYS A 109 8.99 5.51 12.62
N ASN A 110 9.86 5.74 11.64
CA ASN A 110 10.91 6.75 11.69
C ASN A 110 10.66 7.98 10.79
N GLN A 111 9.50 8.08 10.17
CA GLN A 111 9.17 9.15 9.21
C GLN A 111 8.01 10.03 9.66
N LYS A 112 7.81 11.16 8.94
CA LYS A 112 6.80 12.16 9.30
C LYS A 112 5.42 11.55 9.24
N LEU A 113 4.62 11.99 10.19
CA LEU A 113 3.25 11.55 10.37
C LEU A 113 2.33 12.67 9.89
N PRO A 114 1.13 12.35 9.38
CA PRO A 114 0.10 13.36 9.18
C PRO A 114 -0.17 14.05 10.54
N ASN A 115 -0.06 15.38 10.57
CA ASN A 115 -0.56 16.15 11.71
C ASN A 115 -2.07 15.95 11.76
N ASP A 116 -2.58 15.52 12.92
CA ASP A 116 -3.99 15.40 13.29
C ASP A 116 -4.99 15.01 12.17
N THR A 117 -5.45 13.76 12.23
CA THR A 117 -6.25 13.16 11.15
C THR A 117 -7.73 13.56 11.19
N GLY A 118 -8.14 14.40 12.14
CA GLY A 118 -9.52 14.88 12.28
C GLY A 118 -10.55 13.75 12.18
N LYS A 119 -11.65 13.99 11.44
CA LYS A 119 -12.75 13.03 11.22
C LYS A 119 -12.36 11.75 10.44
N LEU A 120 -11.16 11.67 9.85
CA LEU A 120 -10.69 10.50 9.07
C LEU A 120 -9.98 9.47 9.96
N LYS A 121 -10.61 9.11 11.08
CA LYS A 121 -10.04 8.28 12.15
C LYS A 121 -9.50 6.93 11.66
N PHE A 122 -9.96 6.38 10.54
CA PHE A 122 -9.54 5.07 10.04
C PHE A 122 -8.52 5.13 8.90
N GLU A 123 -8.50 6.22 8.13
CA GLU A 123 -7.65 6.31 6.94
C GLU A 123 -6.18 6.50 7.29
N ASN A 124 -5.92 7.18 8.41
CA ASN A 124 -4.56 7.48 8.87
C ASN A 124 -4.21 6.81 10.21
N LYS A 125 -5.10 5.94 10.72
CA LYS A 125 -4.79 5.18 11.93
C LYS A 125 -3.64 4.24 11.67
N ARG A 126 -2.71 4.25 12.61
CA ARG A 126 -1.61 3.29 12.68
C ARG A 126 -1.85 2.33 13.81
N TRP A 127 -1.28 1.15 13.66
CA TRP A 127 -1.45 0.03 14.57
C TRP A 127 -0.07 -0.52 14.89
N PHE A 128 0.18 -0.80 16.17
CA PHE A 128 1.42 -1.43 16.61
C PHE A 128 1.37 -2.94 16.35
N GLY A 129 2.28 -3.43 15.51
CA GLY A 129 2.52 -4.87 15.36
C GLY A 129 3.16 -5.47 16.62
N ALA A 130 3.22 -6.80 16.70
CA ALA A 130 3.92 -7.48 17.79
C ALA A 130 5.43 -7.21 17.79
N ASP A 131 5.96 -6.71 16.67
CA ASP A 131 7.35 -6.30 16.48
C ASP A 131 7.60 -4.82 16.82
N GLU A 132 6.65 -4.15 17.48
CA GLU A 132 6.71 -2.75 17.90
C GLU A 132 6.87 -1.75 16.75
N ASN A 133 6.57 -2.17 15.51
CA ASN A 133 6.50 -1.31 14.34
C ASN A 133 5.08 -0.82 14.10
N LEU A 134 4.98 0.27 13.35
CA LEU A 134 3.71 0.89 12.99
C LEU A 134 3.24 0.44 11.61
N TYR A 135 1.96 0.12 11.50
CA TYR A 135 1.33 -0.37 10.27
C TYR A 135 0.09 0.42 9.92
N TYR A 136 -0.11 0.66 8.62
CA TYR A 136 -1.38 1.11 8.07
C TYR A 136 -2.20 -0.09 7.60
N LEU A 137 -3.49 -0.07 7.89
CA LEU A 137 -4.46 -1.07 7.40
C LEU A 137 -5.28 -0.55 6.22
N SER A 138 -5.04 0.68 5.78
CA SER A 138 -5.80 1.36 4.73
C SER A 138 -4.88 1.88 3.62
N ILE A 139 -5.36 1.81 2.38
CA ILE A 139 -4.68 2.38 1.21
C ILE A 139 -4.50 3.90 1.33
N TYR A 140 -5.40 4.59 2.03
CA TYR A 140 -5.30 6.02 2.30
C TYR A 140 -4.13 6.33 3.24
N GLY A 141 -3.88 5.46 4.22
CA GLY A 141 -2.76 5.60 5.15
C GLY A 141 -1.43 5.45 4.43
N ILE A 142 -1.34 4.46 3.55
CA ILE A 142 -0.20 4.29 2.63
C ILE A 142 -0.03 5.53 1.75
N ARG A 143 -1.07 5.97 1.03
CA ARG A 143 -1.04 7.16 0.17
C ARG A 143 -0.52 8.40 0.90
N ASN A 144 -1.05 8.66 2.10
CA ASN A 144 -0.72 9.84 2.88
C ASN A 144 0.71 9.77 3.40
N PHE A 145 1.16 8.59 3.84
CA PHE A 145 2.57 8.36 4.20
C PHE A 145 3.51 8.66 3.03
N LEU A 146 3.24 8.13 1.85
CA LEU A 146 4.05 8.35 0.65
C LEU A 146 4.08 9.85 0.28
N THR A 147 2.91 10.50 0.27
CA THR A 147 2.80 11.91 -0.11
C THR A 147 3.55 12.83 0.86
N LEU A 148 3.41 12.63 2.17
CA LEU A 148 4.02 13.48 3.18
C LEU A 148 5.54 13.35 3.24
N ASN A 149 6.06 12.15 2.96
CA ASN A 149 7.49 11.87 3.10
C ASN A 149 8.25 11.96 1.78
N TRP A 150 7.61 11.62 0.66
CA TRP A 150 8.25 11.52 -0.66
C TRP A 150 7.72 12.53 -1.67
N GLY A 151 6.72 13.32 -1.30
CA GLY A 151 6.04 14.26 -2.19
C GLY A 151 4.98 13.59 -3.06
N ASN A 152 4.43 14.37 -3.99
CA ASN A 152 3.43 13.88 -4.94
C ASN A 152 3.95 12.68 -5.74
N SER A 153 3.03 11.80 -6.15
CA SER A 153 3.26 10.71 -7.11
C SER A 153 3.96 11.20 -8.39
N ASP A 154 4.81 10.36 -8.98
CA ASP A 154 5.75 10.75 -10.03
C ASP A 154 5.16 10.73 -11.43
N LYS A 155 5.64 11.63 -12.29
CA LYS A 155 5.33 11.63 -13.72
C LYS A 155 5.87 10.35 -14.40
N PRO A 156 5.20 9.86 -15.47
CA PRO A 156 4.00 10.41 -16.11
C PRO A 156 2.69 9.97 -15.44
N HIS A 157 2.77 9.17 -14.38
CA HIS A 157 1.64 8.56 -13.70
C HIS A 157 1.47 9.11 -12.28
N ASN A 158 1.58 10.44 -12.18
CA ASN A 158 1.08 11.19 -11.03
C ASN A 158 -0.44 11.02 -10.94
N LEU A 159 -1.11 11.59 -9.93
CA LEU A 159 -2.57 11.46 -9.75
C LEU A 159 -3.35 11.51 -11.08
N ARG A 160 -3.93 10.36 -11.43
CA ARG A 160 -4.82 10.14 -12.58
C ARG A 160 -6.18 9.81 -12.03
N THR A 161 -7.19 10.57 -12.44
CA THR A 161 -8.59 10.32 -12.08
C THR A 161 -9.33 9.84 -13.33
N PHE A 162 -10.10 8.76 -13.19
CA PHE A 162 -10.88 8.16 -14.26
C PHE A 162 -12.37 8.43 -14.04
N LYS A 163 -13.09 8.63 -15.13
CA LYS A 163 -14.56 8.82 -15.12
C LYS A 163 -15.32 7.52 -15.17
N ASN A 164 -14.74 6.49 -15.79
CA ASN A 164 -15.36 5.20 -16.02
C ASN A 164 -14.31 4.12 -16.29
N GLU A 165 -14.75 2.88 -16.32
CA GLU A 165 -13.96 1.68 -16.52
C GLU A 165 -13.26 1.63 -17.89
N SER A 166 -13.87 2.22 -18.93
CA SER A 166 -13.26 2.29 -20.26
C SER A 166 -12.00 3.15 -20.27
N GLU A 167 -12.00 4.29 -19.57
CA GLU A 167 -10.81 5.13 -19.41
C GLU A 167 -9.70 4.40 -18.62
N VAL A 168 -10.08 3.60 -17.60
CA VAL A 168 -9.14 2.77 -16.83
C VAL A 168 -8.47 1.74 -17.75
N LYS A 169 -9.26 1.03 -18.54
CA LYS A 169 -8.78 0.01 -19.47
C LYS A 169 -7.87 0.61 -20.54
N GLU A 170 -8.28 1.71 -21.17
CA GLU A 170 -7.49 2.43 -22.16
C GLU A 170 -6.15 2.87 -21.56
N PHE A 171 -6.17 3.44 -20.36
CA PHE A 171 -4.96 3.84 -19.65
C PHE A 171 -4.00 2.66 -19.44
N TYR A 172 -4.50 1.50 -19.01
CA TYR A 172 -3.69 0.32 -18.82
C TYR A 172 -3.11 -0.19 -20.14
N ASP A 173 -3.95 -0.47 -21.13
CA ASP A 173 -3.55 -1.10 -22.40
C ASP A 173 -2.60 -0.22 -23.22
N THR A 174 -2.81 1.10 -23.19
CA THR A 174 -2.05 2.02 -24.05
C THR A 174 -0.80 2.56 -23.36
N LYS A 175 -0.82 2.76 -22.04
CA LYS A 175 0.23 3.45 -21.29
C LYS A 175 0.84 2.59 -20.19
N PHE A 176 0.08 2.23 -19.15
CA PHE A 176 0.67 1.71 -17.93
C PHE A 176 1.25 0.29 -18.10
N SER A 177 0.62 -0.57 -18.90
CA SER A 177 1.12 -1.92 -19.22
C SER A 177 2.49 -1.93 -19.90
N LYS A 178 2.96 -0.80 -20.43
CA LYS A 178 4.26 -0.64 -21.09
C LYS A 178 5.28 0.03 -20.20
N PHE A 179 4.89 0.51 -19.03
CA PHE A 179 5.72 1.37 -18.20
C PHE A 179 6.92 0.60 -17.59
N ASP A 180 8.14 1.06 -17.87
CA ASP A 180 9.41 0.38 -17.52
C ASP A 180 9.90 0.66 -16.10
N LYS A 181 9.28 1.60 -15.38
CA LYS A 181 9.74 1.95 -14.04
C LYS A 181 9.14 1.03 -12.99
N ASN A 182 9.92 0.76 -11.95
CA ASN A 182 9.49 -0.02 -10.81
C ASN A 182 8.99 0.89 -9.69
N GLY A 183 7.98 0.48 -8.94
CA GLY A 183 7.48 1.34 -7.87
C GLY A 183 6.23 0.87 -7.15
N ILE A 184 5.74 1.75 -6.28
CA ILE A 184 4.51 1.55 -5.50
C ILE A 184 3.33 2.12 -6.28
N VAL A 185 2.25 1.35 -6.34
CA VAL A 185 0.97 1.78 -6.89
C VAL A 185 -0.06 1.89 -5.78
N VAL A 186 -0.84 2.97 -5.81
CA VAL A 186 -2.04 3.13 -4.98
C VAL A 186 -3.22 3.44 -5.89
N MET A 187 -4.29 2.67 -5.73
CA MET A 187 -5.54 2.80 -6.47
C MET A 187 -6.68 3.02 -5.49
N LYS A 188 -7.53 4.02 -5.75
CA LYS A 188 -8.83 4.16 -5.10
C LYS A 188 -9.88 3.46 -5.96
N ILE A 189 -10.69 2.59 -5.35
CA ILE A 189 -11.68 1.79 -6.06
C ILE A 189 -13.04 1.96 -5.37
N ASN A 190 -14.06 2.33 -6.14
CA ASN A 190 -15.42 2.47 -5.65
C ASN A 190 -16.13 1.11 -5.59
N GLY A 191 -17.15 1.01 -4.72
CA GLY A 191 -18.00 -0.18 -4.61
C GLY A 191 -17.46 -1.29 -3.72
N TRP A 192 -16.31 -1.10 -3.07
CA TRP A 192 -15.74 -2.06 -2.12
C TRP A 192 -16.19 -1.72 -0.69
N SER A 193 -16.77 -2.70 0.01
CA SER A 193 -17.23 -2.57 1.40
C SER A 193 -16.13 -2.90 2.42
N ASP A 194 -15.09 -3.61 1.99
CA ASP A 194 -13.98 -4.16 2.78
C ASP A 194 -12.64 -3.43 2.56
N ALA A 195 -12.57 -2.52 1.58
CA ALA A 195 -11.42 -1.66 1.34
C ALA A 195 -11.82 -0.39 0.55
N GLY A 196 -11.04 0.68 0.67
CA GLY A 196 -11.21 1.88 -0.14
C GLY A 196 -10.52 1.83 -1.51
N GLY A 197 -9.88 0.70 -1.83
CA GLY A 197 -9.01 0.55 -2.99
C GLY A 197 -7.94 -0.52 -2.79
N HIS A 198 -6.89 -0.48 -3.61
CA HIS A 198 -5.79 -1.44 -3.59
C HIS A 198 -4.42 -0.77 -3.62
N THR A 199 -3.42 -1.38 -3.00
CA THR A 199 -2.02 -0.95 -3.10
C THR A 199 -1.10 -2.15 -3.26
N THR A 200 -0.14 -2.02 -4.16
CA THR A 200 0.79 -3.09 -4.55
C THR A 200 2.06 -2.49 -5.18
N LEU A 201 2.97 -3.35 -5.61
CA LEU A 201 4.16 -2.99 -6.37
C LEU A 201 3.93 -3.25 -7.86
N TRP A 202 4.37 -2.33 -8.71
CA TRP A 202 4.47 -2.52 -10.15
C TRP A 202 5.90 -2.86 -10.53
N ASN A 203 6.07 -3.98 -11.23
CA ASN A 203 7.33 -4.42 -11.79
C ASN A 203 7.37 -4.03 -13.27
N GLY A 204 8.11 -2.97 -13.57
CA GLY A 204 8.30 -2.44 -14.91
C GLY A 204 9.09 -3.37 -15.82
N ASP A 205 9.95 -4.24 -15.29
CA ASP A 205 10.67 -5.22 -16.11
C ASP A 205 9.74 -6.34 -16.58
N LYS A 206 8.87 -6.81 -15.67
CA LYS A 206 7.92 -7.91 -15.93
C LYS A 206 6.56 -7.46 -16.47
N LYS A 207 6.30 -6.15 -16.51
CA LYS A 207 5.01 -5.55 -16.88
C LYS A 207 3.82 -6.11 -16.10
N GLN A 208 4.00 -6.31 -14.80
CA GLN A 208 2.96 -6.88 -13.94
C GLN A 208 3.01 -6.35 -12.51
N PHE A 209 1.90 -6.49 -11.79
CA PHE A 209 1.87 -6.28 -10.35
C PHE A 209 2.53 -7.45 -9.60
N GLU A 210 3.24 -7.18 -8.51
CA GLU A 210 3.92 -8.22 -7.71
C GLU A 210 2.97 -9.10 -6.89
N ASP A 211 1.70 -8.73 -6.77
CA ASP A 211 0.67 -9.54 -6.11
C ASP A 211 -0.32 -10.22 -7.07
N PHE A 212 0.04 -10.40 -8.35
CA PHE A 212 -0.81 -11.02 -9.38
C PHE A 212 -1.30 -12.44 -9.04
N GLU A 213 -0.61 -13.19 -8.18
CA GLU A 213 -1.03 -14.53 -7.72
C GLU A 213 -2.02 -14.49 -6.53
N ILE A 214 -2.24 -13.30 -5.97
CA ILE A 214 -3.07 -13.03 -4.80
C ILE A 214 -4.27 -12.17 -5.19
N SER A 215 -4.07 -11.20 -6.08
CA SER A 215 -5.01 -10.17 -6.48
C SER A 215 -5.14 -10.09 -7.99
N LYS A 216 -6.30 -9.58 -8.44
CA LYS A 216 -6.56 -9.37 -9.87
C LYS A 216 -5.85 -8.10 -10.36
N ASN A 217 -5.68 -8.00 -11.68
CA ASN A 217 -5.36 -6.72 -12.30
C ASN A 217 -6.60 -5.81 -12.26
N TYR A 218 -6.62 -4.86 -11.32
CA TYR A 218 -7.75 -3.95 -11.17
C TYR A 218 -7.84 -2.88 -12.27
N LEU A 219 -6.83 -2.76 -13.14
CA LEU A 219 -6.84 -1.83 -14.27
C LEU A 219 -7.37 -2.43 -15.58
N ASN A 220 -7.95 -3.64 -15.54
CA ASN A 220 -8.47 -4.31 -16.74
C ASN A 220 -9.81 -3.75 -17.25
N GLY A 221 -10.41 -2.77 -16.58
CA GLY A 221 -11.71 -2.19 -16.94
C GLY A 221 -12.92 -2.93 -16.37
N GLU A 222 -12.74 -3.82 -15.39
CA GLU A 222 -13.84 -4.51 -14.71
C GLU A 222 -14.13 -3.96 -13.31
N TYR A 223 -13.35 -2.98 -12.85
CA TYR A 223 -13.41 -2.42 -11.50
C TYR A 223 -13.54 -0.91 -11.57
N GLY A 224 -14.33 -0.34 -10.67
CA GLY A 224 -14.55 1.10 -10.55
C GLY A 224 -13.34 1.84 -9.97
N VAL A 225 -12.15 1.71 -10.58
CA VAL A 225 -10.95 2.47 -10.21
C VAL A 225 -11.19 3.94 -10.53
N VAL A 226 -11.13 4.80 -9.51
CA VAL A 226 -11.39 6.23 -9.65
C VAL A 226 -10.10 7.02 -9.66
N ASP A 227 -9.13 6.66 -8.81
CA ASP A 227 -7.83 7.33 -8.76
C ASP A 227 -6.69 6.31 -8.85
N PHE A 228 -5.63 6.68 -9.57
CA PHE A 228 -4.39 5.93 -9.69
C PHE A 228 -3.19 6.85 -9.42
N GLN A 229 -2.23 6.34 -8.65
CA GLN A 229 -0.98 7.03 -8.33
C GLN A 229 0.20 6.06 -8.31
N PHE A 230 1.37 6.52 -8.80
CA PHE A 230 2.63 5.77 -8.82
C PHE A 230 3.76 6.53 -8.12
N TRP A 231 4.58 5.82 -7.33
CA TRP A 231 5.84 6.32 -6.77
C TRP A 231 6.98 5.39 -7.18
N GLU A 232 7.95 5.92 -7.92
CA GLU A 232 9.16 5.22 -8.38
C GLU A 232 10.07 4.84 -7.20
N LEU A 233 10.68 3.65 -7.28
CA LEU A 233 11.64 3.10 -6.30
C LEU A 233 12.96 2.67 -6.96
#